data_AF-A0A7M5XQ64-F1
#
_entry.id   AF-A0A7M5XQ64-F1
#
_cell.length_a   1.000
_cell.length_b   1.000
_cell.length_c   1.000
_cell.angle_alpha   90.00
_cell.angle_beta   90.00
_cell.angle_gamma   90.00
#
_symmetry.space_group_name_H-M   'P 1'
#
loop_
_entity.id
_entity.type
_entity.pdbx_description
1 polymer ?
#
loop_
_entity_poly.entity_id
_entity_poly.type
_entity_poly.pdbx_seq_one_letter_code
_entity_poly.pdbx_strand_id
1 'polypeptide(L)'
;ESGSWINLVSDPYRIIAFPTEEQWRQHMEKGYRYKLEIRDSKTNELLGSPHYYNFKIEGTPKSDGLTYTMTLITSAKVSTMTEVRFINEVWSKLDSYMGGVAHLQHIAIKRTGVSVGITWFNCSLPTNCESAETLEVKNKLSIGNTVNEGLKTLFGSEYQIQSISTTCSDSNPIVQPKLNLTIPLCGCYVYQLPDQFAVDEKDGQNLDIELLAENGVTRLTRTSWVVYRSSTRTIEAIPDASVISLYNQQKGYVYILKVMDTTGKFSTSKVTIRLNVTDTGLDEYLTYTFSFQSSYPVSFTYVDLKKTFLRYFVREIKPGQQESIYGYQVLSLVVIEQTRQQFMIKIKDCSVTEYTCPTRYQDKLQTSDTLVSSGSTRFIQQMSFWTSGKITISIGDISKTMTTRINQPPIFANTMKTIDITYCRNGGFDIPPNSFRDENPGKISYKLYQQDGTPVAVTNWVNLVGNRVYVSPLTSVPPNTYTYKLEAIDECDLKADTDLVVRLSGDKISTPYSLIMQFHYKNI
;
A
#
# COMPACT_ATOMS: atom_id res chain seq x y z
N GLU A 1 -48.36 -37.86 29.12
CA GLU A 1 -48.05 -36.45 29.40
C GLU A 1 -48.10 -35.68 28.10
N SER A 2 -48.77 -34.53 28.11
CA SER A 2 -49.18 -33.78 26.94
C SER A 2 -47.98 -33.19 26.20
N GLY A 3 -47.51 -33.89 25.16
CA GLY A 3 -46.67 -33.25 24.15
C GLY A 3 -47.53 -32.20 23.44
N SER A 4 -47.40 -30.92 23.84
CA SER A 4 -48.15 -29.78 23.28
C SER A 4 -47.90 -29.54 21.78
N TRP A 5 -46.99 -30.31 21.19
CA TRP A 5 -46.44 -30.17 19.85
C TRP A 5 -47.02 -31.16 18.83
N ILE A 6 -47.89 -32.10 19.22
CA ILE A 6 -48.61 -33.00 18.30
C ILE A 6 -50.12 -32.90 18.51
N ASN A 7 -50.91 -33.02 17.44
CA ASN A 7 -52.36 -32.99 17.52
C ASN A 7 -53.01 -33.87 16.45
N LEU A 8 -54.18 -34.44 16.77
CA LEU A 8 -55.04 -35.15 15.81
C LEU A 8 -56.14 -34.19 15.33
N VAL A 9 -56.13 -33.86 14.04
CA VAL A 9 -57.16 -33.04 13.38
C VAL A 9 -58.20 -33.98 12.79
N SER A 10 -59.48 -33.67 12.94
CA SER A 10 -60.59 -34.60 12.67
C SER A 10 -61.14 -34.57 11.24
N ASP A 11 -60.66 -33.70 10.35
CA ASP A 11 -61.21 -33.58 8.99
C ASP A 11 -60.16 -33.13 7.95
N PRO A 12 -59.61 -34.07 7.14
CA PRO A 12 -59.61 -35.51 7.38
C PRO A 12 -58.76 -35.86 8.62
N TYR A 13 -58.95 -37.06 9.18
CA TYR A 13 -58.14 -37.53 10.32
C TYR A 13 -56.64 -37.50 9.99
N ARG A 14 -55.93 -36.50 10.53
CA ARG A 14 -54.50 -36.27 10.30
C ARG A 14 -53.78 -35.97 11.60
N ILE A 15 -52.60 -36.55 11.77
CA ILE A 15 -51.70 -36.19 12.86
C ILE A 15 -50.79 -35.09 12.33
N ILE A 16 -50.81 -33.93 12.99
CA ILE A 16 -49.91 -32.81 12.73
C ILE A 16 -48.98 -32.61 13.91
N ALA A 17 -47.71 -32.31 13.63
CA ALA A 17 -46.69 -32.18 14.64
C ALA A 17 -45.72 -31.04 14.31
N PHE A 18 -45.38 -30.23 15.31
CA PHE A 18 -44.40 -29.13 15.23
C PHE A 18 -43.47 -29.17 16.45
N PRO A 19 -42.55 -30.15 16.51
CA PRO A 19 -41.64 -30.26 17.65
C PRO A 19 -40.73 -29.03 17.76
N THR A 20 -40.51 -28.55 18.99
CA THR A 20 -39.48 -27.55 19.29
C THR A 20 -38.08 -28.18 19.28
N GLU A 21 -37.04 -27.35 19.21
CA GLU A 21 -35.66 -27.85 19.31
C GLU A 21 -35.39 -28.59 20.63
N GLU A 22 -35.96 -28.10 21.73
CA GLU A 22 -35.85 -28.76 23.04
C GLU A 22 -36.49 -30.15 23.02
N GLN A 23 -37.71 -30.27 22.50
CA GLN A 23 -38.42 -31.55 22.37
C GLN A 23 -37.62 -32.52 21.49
N TRP A 24 -37.07 -32.00 20.39
CA TRP A 24 -36.22 -32.75 19.50
C TRP A 24 -34.98 -33.33 20.22
N ARG A 25 -34.27 -32.49 21.00
CA ARG A 25 -33.08 -32.89 21.76
C ARG A 25 -33.38 -33.89 22.88
N GLN A 26 -34.52 -33.73 23.57
CA GLN A 26 -34.87 -34.56 24.73
C GLN A 26 -35.18 -36.03 24.37
N HIS A 27 -35.63 -36.32 23.15
CA HIS A 27 -36.16 -37.64 22.79
C HIS A 27 -35.61 -38.24 21.49
N MET A 28 -34.50 -37.69 20.97
CA MET A 28 -33.88 -38.13 19.70
C MET A 28 -33.58 -39.64 19.65
N GLU A 29 -33.19 -40.25 20.78
CA GLU A 29 -32.84 -41.68 20.86
C GLU A 29 -34.01 -42.60 21.18
N LYS A 30 -34.98 -42.14 21.99
CA LYS A 30 -36.05 -43.00 22.56
C LYS A 30 -37.35 -42.95 21.77
N GLY A 31 -37.56 -41.92 20.95
CA GLY A 31 -38.83 -41.67 20.27
C GLY A 31 -39.98 -41.36 21.25
N TYR A 32 -41.17 -41.16 20.69
CA TYR A 32 -42.40 -40.86 21.41
C TYR A 32 -43.43 -41.94 21.15
N ARG A 33 -44.09 -42.42 22.21
CA ARG A 33 -45.16 -43.41 22.10
C ARG A 33 -46.51 -42.78 22.38
N TYR A 34 -47.40 -42.81 21.39
CA TYR A 34 -48.75 -42.28 21.48
C TYR A 34 -49.77 -43.41 21.49
N LYS A 35 -50.88 -43.18 22.20
CA LYS A 35 -52.02 -44.10 22.30
C LYS A 35 -53.20 -43.50 21.54
N LEU A 36 -53.70 -44.21 20.55
CA LEU A 36 -54.94 -43.89 19.85
C LEU A 36 -56.07 -44.72 20.45
N GLU A 37 -57.10 -44.03 20.94
CA GLU A 37 -58.32 -44.63 21.47
C GLU A 37 -59.51 -44.14 20.65
N ILE A 38 -60.36 -45.08 20.23
CA ILE A 38 -61.67 -44.75 19.67
C ILE A 38 -62.67 -44.95 20.80
N ARG A 39 -63.50 -43.94 21.05
CA ARG A 39 -64.51 -43.96 22.12
C ARG A 39 -65.87 -43.62 21.54
N ASP A 40 -66.90 -44.26 22.08
CA ASP A 40 -68.28 -43.90 21.78
C ASP A 40 -68.56 -42.50 22.32
N SER A 41 -69.10 -41.62 21.48
CA SER A 41 -69.30 -40.21 21.84
C SER A 41 -70.39 -39.99 22.90
N LYS A 42 -71.30 -40.96 23.08
CA LYS A 42 -72.39 -40.90 24.07
C LYS A 42 -72.01 -41.56 25.39
N THR A 43 -71.38 -42.74 25.33
CA THR A 43 -71.08 -43.52 26.54
C THR A 43 -69.65 -43.31 27.04
N ASN A 44 -68.76 -42.74 26.22
CA ASN A 44 -67.32 -42.63 26.45
C ASN A 44 -66.62 -43.99 26.62
N GLU A 45 -67.30 -45.10 26.29
CA GLU A 45 -66.74 -46.43 26.31
C GLU A 45 -65.76 -46.63 25.16
N LEU A 46 -64.75 -47.46 25.39
CA LEU A 46 -63.70 -47.73 24.42
C LEU A 46 -64.24 -48.67 23.32
N LEU A 47 -64.20 -48.23 22.07
CA LEU A 47 -64.58 -49.00 20.90
C LEU A 47 -63.35 -49.72 20.34
N GLY A 48 -63.11 -50.94 20.84
CA GLY A 48 -61.97 -51.79 20.43
C GLY A 48 -60.70 -51.58 21.26
N SER A 49 -59.63 -52.29 20.94
CA SER A 49 -58.36 -52.19 21.68
C SER A 49 -57.57 -50.92 21.31
N PRO A 50 -56.92 -50.23 22.26
CA PRO A 50 -56.10 -49.08 21.95
C PRO A 50 -54.92 -49.46 21.06
N HIS A 51 -54.63 -48.62 20.08
CA HIS A 51 -53.47 -48.79 19.21
C HIS A 51 -52.33 -47.88 19.67
N TYR A 52 -51.11 -48.39 19.68
CA TYR A 52 -49.93 -47.62 20.07
C TYR A 52 -49.06 -47.33 18.84
N TYR A 53 -48.67 -46.07 18.68
CA TYR A 53 -47.81 -45.62 17.61
C TYR A 53 -46.52 -45.06 18.20
N ASN A 54 -45.38 -45.47 17.64
CA ASN A 54 -44.09 -44.90 17.98
C ASN A 54 -43.68 -43.93 16.88
N PHE A 55 -43.48 -42.67 17.25
CA PHE A 55 -42.97 -41.63 16.37
C PHE A 55 -41.54 -41.32 16.75
N LYS A 56 -40.64 -41.37 15.79
CA LYS A 56 -39.27 -40.89 15.95
C LYS A 56 -39.13 -39.61 15.15
N ILE A 57 -38.54 -38.58 15.75
CA ILE A 57 -38.20 -37.36 15.02
C ILE A 57 -36.78 -37.56 14.48
N GLU A 58 -36.63 -37.52 13.16
CA GLU A 58 -35.35 -37.71 12.48
C GLU A 58 -34.86 -36.39 11.88
N GLY A 59 -33.54 -36.21 11.77
CA GLY A 59 -32.91 -35.03 11.16
C GLY A 59 -31.77 -34.44 11.99
N THR A 60 -31.45 -33.17 11.75
CA THR A 60 -30.60 -32.36 12.63
C THR A 60 -31.24 -30.97 12.64
N PRO A 61 -31.56 -30.38 13.80
CA PRO A 61 -32.09 -29.02 13.83
C PRO A 61 -31.01 -28.11 13.26
N LYS A 62 -31.25 -27.55 12.08
CA LYS A 62 -30.42 -26.48 11.53
C LYS A 62 -30.74 -25.21 12.32
N SER A 63 -29.91 -24.89 13.31
CA SER A 63 -30.05 -23.67 14.10
C SER A 63 -29.20 -22.50 13.57
N ASP A 64 -28.45 -22.74 12.49
CA ASP A 64 -27.51 -21.81 11.86
C ASP A 64 -28.12 -20.98 10.71
N GLY A 65 -29.43 -21.10 10.49
CA GLY A 65 -30.18 -20.36 9.47
C GLY A 65 -30.57 -18.94 9.87
N LEU A 66 -30.87 -18.11 8.86
CA LEU A 66 -31.54 -16.82 9.07
C LEU A 66 -32.91 -17.05 9.71
N THR A 67 -33.13 -16.39 10.86
CA THR A 67 -34.40 -16.49 11.58
C THR A 67 -35.25 -15.25 11.35
N TYR A 68 -36.55 -15.47 11.37
CA TYR A 68 -37.58 -14.47 11.21
C TYR A 68 -38.50 -14.54 12.42
N THR A 69 -38.83 -13.39 12.98
CA THR A 69 -39.71 -13.28 14.14
C THR A 69 -40.88 -12.38 13.80
N MET A 70 -42.09 -12.93 13.86
CA MET A 70 -43.34 -12.20 13.64
C MET A 70 -44.10 -12.06 14.94
N THR A 71 -44.52 -10.84 15.26
CA THR A 71 -45.40 -10.57 16.40
C THR A 71 -46.82 -10.34 15.91
N LEU A 72 -47.74 -11.19 16.36
CA LEU A 72 -49.16 -11.14 16.05
C LEU A 72 -49.94 -10.68 17.27
N ILE A 73 -50.95 -9.84 17.07
CA ILE A 73 -52.02 -9.59 18.04
C ILE A 73 -53.22 -10.40 17.59
N THR A 74 -53.70 -11.28 18.47
CA THR A 74 -54.72 -12.27 18.17
C THR A 74 -56.06 -11.93 18.82
N SER A 75 -57.17 -12.33 18.20
CA SER A 75 -58.48 -12.24 18.84
C SER A 75 -58.61 -13.20 20.04
N ALA A 76 -59.58 -12.94 20.92
CA ALA A 76 -59.86 -13.82 22.07
C ALA A 76 -60.20 -15.27 21.67
N LYS A 77 -60.75 -15.49 20.47
CA LYS A 77 -61.01 -16.83 19.94
C LYS A 77 -59.71 -17.56 19.63
N VAL A 78 -58.76 -16.89 18.97
CA VAL A 78 -57.47 -17.45 18.56
C VAL A 78 -56.56 -17.71 19.77
N SER A 79 -56.61 -16.86 20.80
CA SER A 79 -55.79 -17.02 22.00
C SER A 79 -56.10 -18.31 22.77
N THR A 80 -57.29 -18.89 22.60
CA THR A 80 -57.69 -20.19 23.19
C THR A 80 -57.27 -21.41 22.38
N MET A 81 -56.76 -21.24 21.15
CA MET A 81 -56.31 -22.36 20.32
C MET A 81 -55.08 -23.04 20.94
N THR A 82 -55.03 -24.36 20.81
CA THR A 82 -53.81 -25.14 21.12
C THR A 82 -52.65 -24.67 20.25
N GLU A 83 -51.43 -24.78 20.77
CA GLU A 83 -50.21 -24.32 20.11
C GLU A 83 -50.07 -24.92 18.70
N VAL A 84 -50.26 -26.23 18.56
CA VAL A 84 -50.20 -26.94 17.27
C VAL A 84 -51.24 -26.44 16.27
N ARG A 85 -52.48 -26.23 16.72
CA ARG A 85 -53.54 -25.73 15.82
C ARG A 85 -53.21 -24.32 15.34
N PHE A 86 -52.71 -23.48 16.24
CA PHE A 86 -52.28 -22.13 15.93
C PHE A 86 -51.09 -22.11 14.97
N ILE A 87 -50.03 -22.91 15.22
CA ILE A 87 -48.88 -23.03 14.29
C ILE A 87 -49.37 -23.45 12.91
N ASN A 88 -50.21 -24.50 12.85
CA ASN A 88 -50.71 -25.02 11.58
C ASN A 88 -51.45 -23.95 10.77
N GLU A 89 -52.27 -23.14 11.43
CA GLU A 89 -53.01 -22.07 10.77
C GLU A 89 -52.08 -20.97 10.25
N VAL A 90 -51.15 -20.49 11.09
CA VAL A 90 -50.15 -19.50 10.68
C VAL A 90 -49.27 -20.03 9.54
N TRP A 91 -48.83 -21.29 9.60
CA TRP A 91 -47.94 -21.90 8.61
C TRP A 91 -48.65 -22.06 7.28
N SER A 92 -49.91 -22.51 7.28
CA SER A 92 -50.69 -22.63 6.05
C SER A 92 -50.82 -21.30 5.31
N LYS A 93 -50.97 -20.18 6.05
CA LYS A 93 -50.99 -18.84 5.47
C LYS A 93 -49.60 -18.42 4.97
N LEU A 94 -48.56 -18.55 5.80
CA LEU A 94 -47.19 -18.16 5.40
C LEU A 94 -46.68 -18.97 4.20
N ASP A 95 -46.87 -20.28 4.20
CA ASP A 95 -46.44 -21.15 3.11
C ASP A 95 -47.15 -20.80 1.80
N SER A 96 -48.47 -20.59 1.85
CA SER A 96 -49.24 -20.12 0.69
C SER A 96 -48.75 -18.75 0.19
N TYR A 97 -48.41 -17.82 1.08
CA TYR A 97 -47.92 -16.50 0.72
C TYR A 97 -46.53 -16.54 0.06
N MET A 98 -45.70 -17.47 0.52
CA MET A 98 -44.36 -17.70 -0.01
C MET A 98 -44.35 -18.54 -1.29
N GLY A 99 -45.50 -19.01 -1.75
CA GLY A 99 -45.65 -19.80 -2.98
C GLY A 99 -45.35 -21.29 -2.81
N GLY A 100 -45.47 -21.85 -1.61
CA GLY A 100 -45.20 -23.27 -1.33
C GLY A 100 -43.71 -23.65 -1.35
N VAL A 101 -42.81 -22.66 -1.49
CA VAL A 101 -41.35 -22.83 -1.59
C VAL A 101 -40.67 -22.66 -0.22
N ALA A 102 -41.43 -22.34 0.82
CA ALA A 102 -40.85 -22.12 2.13
C ALA A 102 -40.88 -23.43 2.92
N HIS A 103 -39.75 -24.14 2.95
CA HIS A 103 -39.50 -25.15 3.97
C HIS A 103 -39.38 -24.46 5.34
N LEU A 104 -40.52 -24.01 5.89
CA LEU A 104 -40.62 -23.27 7.14
C LEU A 104 -40.44 -24.22 8.31
N GLN A 105 -39.32 -24.11 9.01
CA GLN A 105 -39.12 -24.83 10.26
C GLN A 105 -39.40 -23.91 11.44
N HIS A 106 -40.35 -24.32 12.25
CA HIS A 106 -40.71 -23.67 13.51
C HIS A 106 -39.57 -23.81 14.52
N ILE A 107 -39.22 -22.69 15.17
CA ILE A 107 -38.22 -22.67 16.26
C ILE A 107 -38.93 -22.52 17.60
N ALA A 108 -39.72 -21.45 17.74
CA ALA A 108 -40.32 -21.08 19.02
C ALA A 108 -41.61 -20.26 18.86
N ILE A 109 -42.51 -20.44 19.83
CA ILE A 109 -43.65 -19.57 20.08
C ILE A 109 -43.58 -19.00 21.49
N LYS A 110 -43.88 -17.71 21.61
CA LYS A 110 -44.01 -17.03 22.89
C LYS A 110 -45.34 -16.30 22.96
N ARG A 111 -46.22 -16.71 23.89
CA ARG A 111 -47.51 -16.06 24.13
C ARG A 111 -47.44 -15.13 25.34
N THR A 112 -47.89 -13.90 25.16
CA THR A 112 -48.02 -12.89 26.22
C THR A 112 -49.39 -12.23 26.11
N GLY A 113 -50.39 -12.78 26.80
CA GLY A 113 -51.79 -12.35 26.67
C GLY A 113 -52.33 -12.58 25.25
N VAL A 114 -52.76 -11.51 24.59
CA VAL A 114 -53.25 -11.54 23.18
C VAL A 114 -52.11 -11.46 22.16
N SER A 115 -50.90 -11.13 22.58
CA SER A 115 -49.72 -11.05 21.71
C SER A 115 -49.03 -12.40 21.61
N VAL A 116 -48.70 -12.80 20.39
CA VAL A 116 -48.00 -14.05 20.08
C VAL A 116 -46.81 -13.75 19.19
N GLY A 117 -45.61 -14.01 19.69
CA GLY A 117 -44.38 -14.01 18.91
C GLY A 117 -44.11 -15.39 18.34
N ILE A 118 -43.84 -15.47 17.04
CA ILE A 118 -43.52 -16.71 16.34
C ILE A 118 -42.17 -16.55 15.66
N THR A 119 -41.25 -17.48 15.92
CA THR A 119 -39.91 -17.50 15.34
C THR A 119 -39.73 -18.73 14.44
N TRP A 120 -39.23 -18.52 13.24
CA TRP A 120 -38.96 -19.59 12.27
C TRP A 120 -37.71 -19.31 11.46
N PHE A 121 -37.26 -20.33 10.73
CA PHE A 121 -36.31 -20.18 9.64
C PHE A 121 -36.81 -20.87 8.38
N ASN A 122 -36.27 -20.50 7.22
CA ASN A 122 -36.58 -21.13 5.95
C ASN A 122 -35.43 -22.04 5.54
N CYS A 123 -35.63 -23.36 5.60
CA CYS A 123 -34.60 -24.37 5.34
C CYS A 123 -34.07 -24.35 3.89
N SER A 124 -34.80 -23.70 2.98
CA SER A 124 -34.46 -23.58 1.56
C SER A 124 -33.60 -22.35 1.27
N LEU A 125 -33.51 -21.40 2.21
CA LEU A 125 -32.69 -20.21 2.04
C LEU A 125 -31.24 -20.48 2.48
N PRO A 126 -30.26 -19.88 1.79
CA PRO A 126 -28.90 -19.86 2.29
C PRO A 126 -28.82 -19.02 3.57
N THR A 127 -27.77 -19.25 4.34
CA THR A 127 -27.50 -18.48 5.57
C THR A 127 -27.06 -17.03 5.27
N ASN A 128 -26.81 -16.70 4.00
CA ASN A 128 -26.46 -15.34 3.60
C ASN A 128 -27.71 -14.44 3.47
N CYS A 129 -27.52 -13.17 3.86
CA CYS A 129 -28.52 -12.12 3.72
C CYS A 129 -28.77 -11.66 2.28
N GLU A 130 -27.82 -11.94 1.39
CA GLU A 130 -27.72 -11.33 0.06
C GLU A 130 -28.26 -12.18 -1.08
N SER A 131 -28.57 -13.46 -0.85
CA SER A 131 -29.13 -14.28 -1.93
C SER A 131 -30.42 -13.64 -2.44
N ALA A 132 -30.64 -13.73 -3.76
CA ALA A 132 -31.84 -13.20 -4.38
C ALA A 132 -33.10 -13.79 -3.71
N GLU A 133 -33.00 -15.06 -3.31
CA GLU A 133 -34.02 -15.81 -2.59
C GLU A 133 -34.28 -15.24 -1.18
N THR A 134 -33.24 -14.93 -0.40
CA THR A 134 -33.37 -14.32 0.93
C THR A 134 -34.00 -12.92 0.83
N LEU A 135 -33.58 -12.12 -0.15
CA LEU A 135 -34.09 -10.78 -0.35
C LEU A 135 -35.54 -10.78 -0.84
N GLU A 136 -35.91 -11.71 -1.71
CA GLU A 136 -37.30 -11.90 -2.15
C GLU A 136 -38.21 -12.22 -0.96
N VAL A 137 -37.81 -13.17 -0.11
CA VAL A 137 -38.56 -13.54 1.11
C VAL A 137 -38.66 -12.35 2.06
N LYS A 138 -37.57 -11.61 2.28
CA LYS A 138 -37.56 -10.40 3.12
C LYS A 138 -38.54 -9.34 2.61
N ASN A 139 -38.53 -9.06 1.29
CA ASN A 139 -39.41 -8.07 0.66
C ASN A 139 -40.88 -8.49 0.65
N LYS A 140 -41.16 -9.80 0.54
CA LYS A 140 -42.51 -10.36 0.73
C LYS A 140 -42.99 -10.13 2.16
N LEU A 141 -42.16 -10.33 3.18
CA LEU A 141 -42.57 -10.14 4.58
C LEU A 141 -42.70 -8.66 4.97
N SER A 142 -41.74 -7.83 4.54
CA SER A 142 -41.62 -6.44 4.98
C SER A 142 -40.92 -5.58 3.94
N ILE A 143 -41.30 -4.30 3.85
CA ILE A 143 -40.61 -3.29 3.05
C ILE A 143 -40.06 -2.25 4.04
N GLY A 144 -38.73 -2.20 4.17
CA GLY A 144 -38.07 -1.41 5.21
C GLY A 144 -38.46 -1.90 6.61
N ASN A 145 -39.04 -1.02 7.43
CA ASN A 145 -39.51 -1.33 8.79
C ASN A 145 -41.02 -1.60 8.86
N THR A 146 -41.69 -1.74 7.72
CA THR A 146 -43.15 -1.90 7.65
C THR A 146 -43.50 -3.29 7.11
N VAL A 147 -44.42 -3.98 7.78
CA VAL A 147 -44.95 -5.27 7.34
C VAL A 147 -45.69 -5.09 6.01
N ASN A 148 -45.47 -6.01 5.06
CA ASN A 148 -46.10 -5.97 3.75
C ASN A 148 -47.64 -6.05 3.84
N GLU A 149 -48.35 -5.20 3.10
CA GLU A 149 -49.82 -5.14 3.13
C GLU A 149 -50.50 -6.41 2.61
N GLY A 150 -49.88 -7.10 1.64
CA GLY A 150 -50.39 -8.39 1.15
C GLY A 150 -50.38 -9.44 2.26
N LEU A 151 -49.33 -9.44 3.09
CA LEU A 151 -49.24 -10.33 4.24
C LEU A 151 -50.28 -9.99 5.32
N LYS A 152 -50.48 -8.70 5.64
CA LYS A 152 -51.54 -8.28 6.56
C LYS A 152 -52.93 -8.70 6.08
N THR A 153 -53.20 -8.52 4.79
CA THR A 153 -54.48 -8.88 4.16
C THR A 153 -54.75 -10.38 4.26
N LEU A 154 -53.73 -11.21 4.05
CA LEU A 154 -53.83 -12.67 4.16
C LEU A 154 -54.16 -13.13 5.59
N PHE A 155 -53.56 -12.48 6.58
CA PHE A 155 -53.79 -12.81 7.99
C PHE A 155 -55.18 -12.35 8.46
N GLY A 156 -55.73 -11.29 7.86
CA GLY A 156 -57.09 -10.82 8.09
C GLY A 156 -57.27 -10.17 9.47
N SER A 157 -58.53 -9.87 9.84
CA SER A 157 -58.83 -9.16 11.09
C SER A 157 -58.62 -9.99 12.36
N GLU A 158 -58.57 -11.32 12.24
CA GLU A 158 -58.34 -12.22 13.38
C GLU A 158 -56.88 -12.20 13.88
N TYR A 159 -55.95 -11.70 13.04
CA TYR A 159 -54.51 -11.66 13.30
C TYR A 159 -53.91 -10.33 12.82
N GLN A 160 -53.68 -9.40 13.74
CA GLN A 160 -53.00 -8.15 13.40
C GLN A 160 -51.49 -8.34 13.51
N ILE A 161 -50.78 -8.26 12.38
CA ILE A 161 -49.32 -8.35 12.37
C ILE A 161 -48.74 -7.01 12.86
N GLN A 162 -48.15 -7.03 14.05
CA GLN A 162 -47.57 -5.84 14.68
C GLN A 162 -46.18 -5.53 14.12
N SER A 163 -45.34 -6.56 14.00
CA SER A 163 -43.96 -6.42 13.51
C SER A 163 -43.46 -7.73 12.93
N ILE A 164 -42.50 -7.60 12.00
CA ILE A 164 -41.66 -8.70 11.54
C ILE A 164 -40.21 -8.22 11.63
N SER A 165 -39.35 -9.02 12.25
CA SER A 165 -37.91 -8.80 12.27
C SER A 165 -37.19 -10.02 11.74
N THR A 166 -35.94 -9.82 11.32
CA THR A 166 -35.05 -10.89 10.84
C THR A 166 -33.70 -10.73 11.52
N THR A 167 -32.98 -11.83 11.76
CA THR A 167 -31.57 -11.78 12.19
C THR A 167 -30.63 -11.28 11.11
N CYS A 168 -31.14 -11.01 9.91
CA CYS A 168 -30.44 -10.32 8.85
C CYS A 168 -30.30 -8.82 9.16
N SER A 169 -29.39 -8.49 10.08
CA SER A 169 -28.97 -7.13 10.38
C SER A 169 -27.78 -6.77 9.51
N ASP A 170 -27.99 -5.81 8.62
CA ASP A 170 -26.96 -5.10 7.88
C ASP A 170 -25.82 -4.67 8.84
N SER A 171 -24.64 -5.25 8.68
CA SER A 171 -23.49 -5.01 9.55
C SER A 171 -22.68 -3.81 9.04
N ASN A 172 -21.69 -3.34 9.80
CA ASN A 172 -20.78 -2.32 9.25
C ASN A 172 -19.81 -2.99 8.27
N PRO A 173 -19.29 -2.27 7.25
CA PRO A 173 -18.29 -2.81 6.34
C PRO A 173 -17.10 -3.44 7.09
N ILE A 174 -16.63 -4.60 6.65
CA ILE A 174 -15.43 -5.24 7.17
C ILE A 174 -14.23 -4.65 6.42
N VAL A 175 -13.31 -4.01 7.14
CA VAL A 175 -12.12 -3.36 6.57
C VAL A 175 -10.84 -3.98 7.11
N GLN A 176 -9.79 -4.04 6.29
CA GLN A 176 -8.47 -4.43 6.78
C GLN A 176 -7.99 -3.45 7.86
N PRO A 177 -7.48 -3.93 9.01
CA PRO A 177 -7.36 -3.11 10.21
C PRO A 177 -6.26 -2.04 10.13
N LYS A 178 -5.21 -2.25 9.33
CA LYS A 178 -4.07 -1.33 9.27
C LYS A 178 -3.33 -1.41 7.95
N LEU A 179 -3.00 -0.25 7.40
CA LEU A 179 -2.14 -0.09 6.23
C LEU A 179 -0.87 0.67 6.61
N ASN A 180 0.31 0.11 6.32
CA ASN A 180 1.60 0.80 6.53
C ASN A 180 2.28 1.01 5.18
N LEU A 181 2.51 2.27 4.81
CA LEU A 181 3.14 2.64 3.55
C LEU A 181 4.51 3.26 3.83
N THR A 182 5.52 2.87 3.05
CA THR A 182 6.83 3.53 3.05
C THR A 182 7.00 4.21 1.70
N ILE A 183 7.09 5.53 1.72
CA ILE A 183 7.04 6.38 0.54
C ILE A 183 8.45 6.92 0.24
N PRO A 184 8.98 6.73 -0.99
CA PRO A 184 10.22 7.36 -1.40
C PRO A 184 10.04 8.88 -1.51
N LEU A 185 11.13 9.63 -1.31
CA LEU A 185 11.11 11.09 -1.46
C LEU A 185 11.03 11.53 -2.93
N CYS A 186 11.47 10.66 -3.85
CA CYS A 186 11.48 10.93 -5.28
C CYS A 186 10.26 10.29 -5.95
N GLY A 187 9.62 11.06 -6.82
CA GLY A 187 8.50 10.65 -7.63
C GLY A 187 7.12 10.88 -7.04
N CYS A 188 6.15 10.28 -7.74
CA CYS A 188 4.77 10.18 -7.28
C CYS A 188 4.51 8.76 -6.82
N TYR A 189 4.42 8.55 -5.51
CA TYR A 189 4.07 7.25 -4.98
C TYR A 189 2.60 6.95 -5.25
N VAL A 190 2.31 5.75 -5.74
CA VAL A 190 0.96 5.27 -6.04
C VAL A 190 0.80 3.89 -5.40
N TYR A 191 -0.15 3.75 -4.49
CA TYR A 191 -0.52 2.49 -3.86
C TYR A 191 -1.94 2.10 -4.24
N GLN A 192 -2.08 0.95 -4.87
CA GLN A 192 -3.37 0.34 -5.20
C GLN A 192 -3.94 -0.37 -3.96
N LEU A 193 -5.14 0.02 -3.53
CA LEU A 193 -5.84 -0.78 -2.51
C LEU A 193 -6.18 -2.16 -3.11
N PRO A 194 -5.93 -3.27 -2.38
CA PRO A 194 -6.33 -4.58 -2.85
C PRO A 194 -7.86 -4.67 -2.95
N ASP A 195 -8.38 -5.49 -3.88
CA ASP A 195 -9.82 -5.58 -4.11
C ASP A 195 -10.60 -5.95 -2.84
N GLN A 196 -10.01 -6.85 -2.03
CA GLN A 196 -10.51 -7.34 -0.75
C GLN A 196 -10.13 -6.43 0.45
N PHE A 197 -9.74 -5.17 0.21
CA PHE A 197 -9.40 -4.24 1.30
C PHE A 197 -10.59 -3.97 2.22
N ALA A 198 -11.78 -3.87 1.62
CA ALA A 198 -13.03 -3.70 2.33
C ALA A 198 -14.13 -4.48 1.62
N VAL A 199 -14.96 -5.16 2.41
CA VAL A 199 -16.13 -5.90 1.94
C VAL A 199 -17.26 -5.64 2.91
N ASP A 200 -18.45 -5.42 2.38
CA ASP A 200 -19.67 -5.27 3.14
C ASP A 200 -20.64 -6.39 2.80
N GLU A 201 -21.44 -6.83 3.78
CA GLU A 201 -22.41 -7.92 3.65
C GLU A 201 -23.67 -7.57 2.85
N LYS A 202 -23.81 -6.34 2.35
CA LYS A 202 -24.92 -5.90 1.51
C LYS A 202 -24.42 -5.34 0.17
N ASP A 203 -23.34 -4.57 0.21
CA ASP A 203 -22.82 -3.84 -0.95
C ASP A 203 -21.60 -4.52 -1.61
N GLY A 204 -21.12 -5.63 -1.05
CA GLY A 204 -19.92 -6.30 -1.51
C GLY A 204 -18.71 -5.35 -1.51
N GLN A 205 -18.15 -5.07 -2.69
CA GLN A 205 -17.05 -4.09 -2.85
C GLN A 205 -17.51 -2.70 -3.32
N ASN A 206 -18.82 -2.50 -3.53
CA ASN A 206 -19.37 -1.23 -4.00
C ASN A 206 -19.52 -0.24 -2.83
N LEU A 207 -18.37 0.16 -2.28
CA LEU A 207 -18.26 0.99 -1.09
C LEU A 207 -17.68 2.35 -1.42
N ASP A 208 -18.20 3.40 -0.79
CA ASP A 208 -17.60 4.72 -0.86
C ASP A 208 -16.40 4.76 0.09
N ILE A 209 -15.26 5.25 -0.40
CA ILE A 209 -14.02 5.28 0.38
C ILE A 209 -13.49 6.70 0.39
N GLU A 210 -13.23 7.21 1.59
CA GLU A 210 -12.71 8.54 1.82
C GLU A 210 -11.44 8.50 2.67
N LEU A 211 -10.43 9.30 2.32
CA LEU A 211 -9.22 9.48 3.13
C LEU A 211 -9.32 10.76 3.94
N LEU A 212 -9.20 10.61 5.26
CA LEU A 212 -9.37 11.65 6.27
C LEU A 212 -8.07 11.88 7.05
N ALA A 213 -7.97 13.03 7.72
CA ALA A 213 -6.90 13.30 8.67
C ALA A 213 -6.96 12.33 9.87
N GLU A 214 -5.92 12.34 10.72
CA GLU A 214 -5.79 11.45 11.88
C GLU A 214 -7.02 11.47 12.82
N ASN A 215 -7.71 12.60 12.93
CA ASN A 215 -8.90 12.73 13.77
C ASN A 215 -10.14 11.97 13.22
N GLY A 216 -10.07 11.39 12.03
CA GLY A 216 -11.14 10.60 11.42
C GLY A 216 -12.38 11.40 11.02
N VAL A 217 -12.32 12.74 11.05
CA VAL A 217 -13.45 13.63 10.76
C VAL A 217 -13.08 14.68 9.71
N THR A 218 -11.86 15.22 9.79
CA THR A 218 -11.43 16.29 8.90
C THR A 218 -11.06 15.73 7.54
N ARG A 219 -11.76 16.21 6.50
CA ARG A 219 -11.41 15.96 5.10
C ARG A 219 -10.05 16.56 4.77
N LEU A 220 -9.26 15.83 3.98
CA LEU A 220 -8.00 16.37 3.49
C LEU A 220 -8.26 17.56 2.55
N THR A 221 -7.56 18.66 2.80
CA THR A 221 -7.64 19.85 1.95
C THR A 221 -6.98 19.58 0.60
N ARG A 222 -7.28 20.41 -0.40
CA ARG A 222 -6.61 20.34 -1.72
C ARG A 222 -5.10 20.53 -1.64
N THR A 223 -4.60 21.14 -0.57
CA THR A 223 -3.18 21.36 -0.31
C THR A 223 -2.48 20.15 0.30
N SER A 224 -3.21 19.08 0.61
CA SER A 224 -2.63 17.83 1.10
C SER A 224 -1.63 17.25 0.10
N TRP A 225 -0.54 16.69 0.62
CA TRP A 225 0.48 15.99 -0.16
C TRP A 225 0.12 14.52 -0.43
N VAL A 226 -1.00 14.04 0.14
CA VAL A 226 -1.60 12.73 -0.06
C VAL A 226 -3.06 12.89 -0.51
N VAL A 227 -3.50 12.07 -1.46
CA VAL A 227 -4.88 12.03 -1.96
C VAL A 227 -5.31 10.59 -2.20
N TYR A 228 -6.59 10.29 -1.97
CA TYR A 228 -7.22 9.04 -2.40
C TYR A 228 -8.03 9.27 -3.68
N ARG A 229 -7.91 8.34 -4.63
CA ARG A 229 -8.65 8.33 -5.89
C ARG A 229 -9.66 7.19 -5.87
N SER A 230 -10.94 7.52 -5.83
CA SER A 230 -12.02 6.51 -5.87
C SER A 230 -12.07 5.78 -7.21
N SER A 231 -11.89 6.48 -8.33
CA SER A 231 -11.97 5.90 -9.69
C SER A 231 -10.93 4.81 -9.96
N THR A 232 -9.76 4.90 -9.33
CA THR A 232 -8.67 3.93 -9.47
C THR A 232 -8.42 3.13 -8.19
N ARG A 233 -9.12 3.42 -7.09
CA ARG A 233 -8.87 2.86 -5.74
C ARG A 233 -7.40 2.98 -5.31
N THR A 234 -6.77 4.12 -5.60
CA THR A 234 -5.34 4.36 -5.28
C THR A 234 -5.13 5.47 -4.26
N ILE A 235 -4.15 5.30 -3.38
CA ILE A 235 -3.55 6.38 -2.58
C ILE A 235 -2.35 6.92 -3.35
N GLU A 236 -2.36 8.21 -3.67
CA GLU A 236 -1.25 8.90 -4.32
C GLU A 236 -0.60 9.90 -3.37
N ALA A 237 0.73 10.00 -3.40
CA ALA A 237 1.46 10.93 -2.56
C ALA A 237 2.69 11.52 -3.26
N ILE A 238 2.93 12.82 -3.04
CA ILE A 238 4.15 13.53 -3.48
C ILE A 238 4.63 14.41 -2.32
N PRO A 239 5.54 13.90 -1.46
CA PRO A 239 6.08 14.68 -0.35
C PRO A 239 6.92 15.84 -0.87
N ASP A 240 6.93 16.95 -0.14
CA ASP A 240 7.84 18.08 -0.38
C ASP A 240 8.63 18.42 0.89
N ALA A 241 9.48 19.45 0.85
CA ALA A 241 10.32 19.83 1.98
C ALA A 241 9.52 20.22 3.22
N SER A 242 8.30 20.75 3.07
CA SER A 242 7.43 21.08 4.22
C SER A 242 6.91 19.82 4.91
N VAL A 243 6.68 18.76 4.14
CA VAL A 243 6.37 17.43 4.68
C VAL A 243 7.62 16.89 5.38
N ILE A 244 8.76 16.83 4.71
CA ILE A 244 9.99 16.24 5.28
C ILE A 244 10.40 16.91 6.59
N SER A 245 10.30 18.24 6.68
CA SER A 245 10.64 18.97 7.91
C SER A 245 9.76 18.58 9.11
N LEU A 246 8.45 18.38 8.88
CA LEU A 246 7.51 17.90 9.89
C LEU A 246 7.73 16.42 10.23
N TYR A 247 8.13 15.60 9.25
CA TYR A 247 8.38 14.17 9.45
C TYR A 247 9.50 13.92 10.47
N ASN A 248 10.58 14.70 10.41
CA ASN A 248 11.70 14.62 11.36
C ASN A 248 11.26 14.87 12.80
N GLN A 249 10.13 15.54 13.02
CA GLN A 249 9.55 15.79 14.33
C GLN A 249 8.57 14.68 14.76
N GLN A 250 7.80 14.12 13.81
CA GLN A 250 6.64 13.26 14.09
C GLN A 250 6.87 11.76 13.88
N LYS A 251 7.96 11.34 13.22
CA LYS A 251 8.30 9.92 12.92
C LYS A 251 7.21 9.14 12.16
N GLY A 252 6.35 9.83 11.41
CA GLY A 252 5.27 9.22 10.63
C GLY A 252 4.06 10.14 10.47
N TYR A 253 3.25 9.87 9.45
CA TYR A 253 1.94 10.49 9.25
C TYR A 253 0.84 9.47 9.42
N VAL A 254 -0.23 9.86 10.10
CA VAL A 254 -1.39 9.01 10.30
C VAL A 254 -2.60 9.62 9.60
N TYR A 255 -3.29 8.78 8.84
CA TYR A 255 -4.54 9.08 8.17
C TYR A 255 -5.57 7.99 8.48
N ILE A 256 -6.84 8.29 8.25
CA ILE A 256 -7.95 7.36 8.41
C ILE A 256 -8.61 7.14 7.06
N LEU A 257 -8.67 5.89 6.60
CA LEU A 257 -9.55 5.50 5.51
C LEU A 257 -10.92 5.18 6.10
N LYS A 258 -11.94 5.96 5.73
CA LYS A 258 -13.33 5.70 6.06
C LYS A 258 -13.98 4.98 4.88
N VAL A 259 -14.58 3.83 5.14
CA VAL A 259 -15.31 3.04 4.15
C VAL A 259 -16.77 3.05 4.54
N MET A 260 -17.64 3.47 3.63
CA MET A 260 -19.07 3.66 3.85
C MET A 260 -19.88 2.80 2.88
N ASP A 261 -20.92 2.16 3.41
CA ASP A 261 -21.89 1.41 2.64
C ASP A 261 -22.94 2.34 2.00
N THR A 262 -23.87 1.79 1.23
CA THR A 262 -24.97 2.54 0.62
C THR A 262 -26.03 3.02 1.61
N THR A 263 -26.01 2.53 2.86
CA THR A 263 -26.93 2.93 3.94
C THR A 263 -26.37 4.04 4.84
N GLY A 264 -25.09 4.38 4.69
CA GLY A 264 -24.38 5.37 5.50
C GLY A 264 -23.64 4.79 6.72
N LYS A 265 -23.67 3.47 6.93
CA LYS A 265 -22.82 2.79 7.91
C LYS A 265 -21.38 2.78 7.42
N PHE A 266 -20.46 2.79 8.37
CA PHE A 266 -19.05 2.90 8.03
C PHE A 266 -18.15 2.16 9.01
N SER A 267 -16.99 1.81 8.48
CA SER A 267 -15.84 1.33 9.23
C SER A 267 -14.59 2.13 8.85
N THR A 268 -13.57 2.07 9.69
CA THR A 268 -12.34 2.84 9.48
C THR A 268 -11.10 1.98 9.57
N SER A 269 -10.08 2.34 8.79
CA SER A 269 -8.78 1.70 8.79
C SER A 269 -7.68 2.76 8.94
N LYS A 270 -6.69 2.47 9.80
CA LYS A 270 -5.56 3.38 10.03
C LYS A 270 -4.51 3.22 8.93
N VAL A 271 -4.20 4.30 8.22
CA VAL A 271 -3.11 4.38 7.25
C VAL A 271 -1.94 5.11 7.90
N THR A 272 -0.83 4.41 8.08
CA THR A 272 0.42 4.97 8.59
C THR A 272 1.39 5.13 7.43
N ILE A 273 1.82 6.35 7.16
CA ILE A 273 2.77 6.66 6.09
C ILE A 273 4.12 7.05 6.71
N ARG A 274 5.18 6.37 6.29
CA ARG A 274 6.56 6.69 6.63
C ARG A 274 7.30 7.14 5.38
N LEU A 275 8.20 8.11 5.55
CA LEU A 275 9.08 8.54 4.47
C LEU A 275 10.38 7.74 4.52
N ASN A 276 10.83 7.26 3.37
CA ASN A 276 12.15 6.64 3.23
C ASN A 276 13.22 7.73 3.14
N VAL A 277 13.55 8.33 4.28
CA VAL A 277 14.60 9.35 4.41
C VAL A 277 15.92 8.64 4.68
N THR A 278 16.42 7.87 3.72
CA THR A 278 17.77 7.28 3.81
C THR A 278 18.86 8.30 3.49
N ASP A 279 18.48 9.47 2.98
CA ASP A 279 19.41 10.49 2.55
C ASP A 279 18.90 11.87 2.97
N THR A 280 19.42 12.38 4.10
CA THR A 280 19.25 13.78 4.51
C THR A 280 20.14 14.71 3.69
N GLY A 281 20.68 14.28 2.54
CA GLY A 281 21.36 15.08 1.52
C GLY A 281 20.46 16.18 0.95
N LEU A 282 20.10 17.11 1.84
CA LEU A 282 19.50 18.40 1.59
C LEU A 282 20.54 19.38 1.01
N ASP A 283 21.76 18.94 0.69
CA ASP A 283 22.82 19.86 0.32
C ASP A 283 23.17 19.84 -1.18
N GLU A 284 22.80 18.78 -1.93
CA GLU A 284 23.31 18.60 -3.30
C GLU A 284 22.23 18.20 -4.31
N TYR A 285 21.84 19.16 -5.17
CA TYR A 285 20.83 18.93 -6.20
C TYR A 285 20.80 20.00 -7.29
N LEU A 286 20.39 19.54 -8.47
CA LEU A 286 19.95 20.40 -9.55
C LEU A 286 18.53 20.89 -9.25
N THR A 287 18.40 22.13 -8.79
CA THR A 287 17.10 22.74 -8.56
C THR A 287 16.63 23.46 -9.80
N TYR A 288 15.38 23.22 -10.18
CA TYR A 288 14.66 24.03 -11.15
C TYR A 288 13.54 24.76 -10.44
N THR A 289 13.52 26.08 -10.51
CA THR A 289 12.43 26.91 -10.01
C THR A 289 11.57 27.36 -11.18
N PHE A 290 10.27 27.07 -11.13
CA PHE A 290 9.31 27.55 -12.13
C PHE A 290 8.30 28.47 -11.46
N SER A 291 8.21 29.71 -11.93
CA SER A 291 7.07 30.59 -11.64
C SER A 291 6.00 30.36 -12.69
N PHE A 292 4.73 30.24 -12.31
CA PHE A 292 3.65 30.20 -13.30
C PHE A 292 2.32 30.75 -12.80
N GLN A 293 1.52 31.30 -13.72
CA GLN A 293 0.21 31.89 -13.43
C GLN A 293 -0.91 31.08 -14.09
N SER A 294 -1.96 30.72 -13.35
CA SER A 294 -3.16 30.05 -13.90
C SER A 294 -4.31 31.04 -14.10
N SER A 295 -5.01 30.93 -15.24
CA SER A 295 -6.20 31.74 -15.54
C SER A 295 -7.50 31.25 -14.90
N TYR A 296 -7.53 30.08 -14.25
CA TYR A 296 -8.75 29.46 -13.69
C TYR A 296 -8.56 28.89 -12.28
N PRO A 297 -9.52 29.12 -11.35
CA PRO A 297 -9.46 28.56 -10.00
C PRO A 297 -9.21 27.06 -10.06
N VAL A 298 -7.98 26.72 -9.66
CA VAL A 298 -7.41 25.39 -9.83
C VAL A 298 -8.27 24.43 -9.00
N SER A 299 -9.13 23.64 -9.66
CA SER A 299 -9.94 22.60 -9.01
C SER A 299 -9.10 21.40 -8.58
N PHE A 300 -7.82 21.39 -8.96
CA PHE A 300 -6.88 20.31 -8.75
C PHE A 300 -6.34 20.27 -7.32
N THR A 301 -5.96 19.07 -6.89
CA THR A 301 -5.17 18.88 -5.67
C THR A 301 -3.71 19.27 -5.90
N TYR A 302 -2.94 19.55 -4.85
CA TYR A 302 -1.50 19.79 -4.97
C TYR A 302 -0.77 18.57 -5.50
N VAL A 303 -1.25 17.35 -5.20
CA VAL A 303 -0.72 16.12 -5.80
C VAL A 303 -0.92 16.13 -7.33
N ASP A 304 -2.12 16.48 -7.81
CA ASP A 304 -2.38 16.60 -9.25
C ASP A 304 -1.46 17.62 -9.93
N LEU A 305 -1.33 18.80 -9.30
CA LEU A 305 -0.50 19.88 -9.82
C LEU A 305 0.96 19.41 -9.92
N LYS A 306 1.53 18.94 -8.82
CA LYS A 306 2.90 18.40 -8.76
C LYS A 306 3.12 17.29 -9.79
N LYS A 307 2.21 16.31 -9.88
CA LYS A 307 2.30 15.19 -10.82
C LYS A 307 2.28 15.65 -12.28
N THR A 308 1.44 16.63 -12.58
CA THR A 308 1.34 17.24 -13.92
C THR A 308 2.64 17.95 -14.28
N PHE A 309 3.19 18.76 -13.36
CA PHE A 309 4.48 19.41 -13.55
C PHE A 309 5.61 18.42 -13.77
N LEU A 310 5.71 17.37 -12.94
CA LEU A 310 6.75 16.35 -13.08
C LEU A 310 6.67 15.63 -14.44
N ARG A 311 5.48 15.19 -14.87
CA ARG A 311 5.29 14.52 -16.17
C ARG A 311 5.73 15.40 -17.33
N TYR A 312 5.40 16.68 -17.25
CA TYR A 312 5.74 17.64 -18.29
C TYR A 312 7.23 17.97 -18.30
N PHE A 313 7.80 18.25 -17.12
CA PHE A 313 9.22 18.49 -16.91
C PHE A 313 10.05 17.39 -17.56
N VAL A 314 9.74 16.13 -17.24
CA VAL A 314 10.39 14.94 -17.80
C VAL A 314 10.30 14.91 -19.32
N ARG A 315 9.10 15.12 -19.86
CA ARG A 315 8.84 15.00 -21.31
C ARG A 315 9.61 16.04 -22.13
N GLU A 316 9.67 17.28 -21.67
CA GLU A 316 10.15 18.40 -22.51
C GLU A 316 11.56 18.87 -22.19
N ILE A 317 12.03 18.71 -20.95
CA ILE A 317 13.39 19.15 -20.56
C ILE A 317 14.42 18.04 -20.78
N LYS A 318 14.01 16.77 -20.85
CA LYS A 318 14.88 15.65 -21.27
C LYS A 318 14.26 14.80 -22.39
N PRO A 319 14.00 15.39 -23.57
CA PRO A 319 13.40 14.66 -24.68
C PRO A 319 14.33 13.51 -25.12
N GLY A 320 13.82 12.28 -25.13
CA GLY A 320 14.54 11.09 -25.60
C GLY A 320 15.04 10.16 -24.50
N GLN A 321 15.02 10.59 -23.24
CA GLN A 321 15.14 9.65 -22.12
C GLN A 321 13.73 9.22 -21.71
N GLN A 322 13.44 7.91 -21.70
CA GLN A 322 12.26 7.35 -21.02
C GLN A 322 12.40 7.48 -19.49
N GLU A 323 12.85 8.64 -19.00
CA GLU A 323 12.95 8.87 -17.58
C GLU A 323 11.53 8.91 -17.01
N SER A 324 11.31 8.14 -15.96
CA SER A 324 10.07 8.19 -15.23
C SER A 324 10.06 9.40 -14.30
N ILE A 325 8.89 9.96 -14.02
CA ILE A 325 8.70 10.97 -12.95
C ILE A 325 9.26 10.52 -11.59
N TYR A 326 9.51 9.22 -11.40
CA TYR A 326 10.13 8.64 -10.21
C TYR A 326 11.58 9.13 -9.95
N GLY A 327 12.27 9.65 -10.97
CA GLY A 327 13.62 10.21 -10.82
C GLY A 327 13.67 11.62 -10.23
N TYR A 328 12.53 12.23 -9.89
CA TYR A 328 12.46 13.66 -9.53
C TYR A 328 11.68 13.90 -8.24
N GLN A 329 12.16 14.80 -7.40
CA GLN A 329 11.52 15.19 -6.15
C GLN A 329 11.00 16.62 -6.24
N VAL A 330 9.77 16.86 -5.76
CA VAL A 330 9.29 18.24 -5.55
C VAL A 330 9.83 18.74 -4.22
N LEU A 331 10.66 19.78 -4.23
CA LEU A 331 11.19 20.39 -3.02
C LEU A 331 10.18 21.35 -2.38
N SER A 332 9.50 22.16 -3.19
CA SER A 332 8.48 23.08 -2.66
C SER A 332 7.46 23.42 -3.72
N LEU A 333 6.22 23.66 -3.30
CA LEU A 333 5.19 24.30 -4.09
C LEU A 333 4.62 25.47 -3.26
N VAL A 334 4.94 26.70 -3.65
CA VAL A 334 4.53 27.91 -2.94
C VAL A 334 3.50 28.66 -3.78
N VAL A 335 2.42 29.10 -3.15
CA VAL A 335 1.48 30.03 -3.77
C VAL A 335 1.97 31.44 -3.49
N ILE A 336 2.35 32.16 -4.54
CA ILE A 336 2.86 33.54 -4.45
C ILE A 336 1.69 34.51 -4.29
N GLU A 337 0.63 34.36 -5.09
CA GLU A 337 -0.53 35.23 -5.06
C GLU A 337 -1.80 34.40 -5.33
N GLN A 338 -2.68 34.27 -4.33
CA GLN A 338 -3.88 33.42 -4.45
C GLN A 338 -4.91 33.96 -5.45
N THR A 339 -5.06 35.28 -5.52
CA THR A 339 -5.99 35.98 -6.43
C THR A 339 -5.59 35.81 -7.89
N ARG A 340 -4.28 35.74 -8.17
CA ARG A 340 -3.72 35.53 -9.52
C ARG A 340 -3.28 34.09 -9.78
N GLN A 341 -3.38 33.21 -8.79
CA GLN A 341 -2.96 31.82 -8.86
C GLN A 341 -1.54 31.68 -9.40
N GLN A 342 -0.64 32.46 -8.83
CA GLN A 342 0.76 32.38 -9.13
C GLN A 342 1.41 31.35 -8.22
N PHE A 343 2.14 30.41 -8.81
CA PHE A 343 2.80 29.33 -8.11
C PHE A 343 4.30 29.34 -8.40
N MET A 344 5.07 28.89 -7.42
CA MET A 344 6.48 28.59 -7.57
C MET A 344 6.72 27.14 -7.19
N ILE A 345 7.20 26.33 -8.13
CA ILE A 345 7.58 24.95 -7.87
C ILE A 345 9.09 24.78 -8.00
N LYS A 346 9.69 24.14 -6.99
CA LYS A 346 11.11 23.75 -6.98
C LYS A 346 11.20 22.24 -7.12
N ILE A 347 12.02 21.76 -8.06
CA ILE A 347 12.20 20.33 -8.36
C ILE A 347 13.67 19.96 -8.25
N LYS A 348 13.98 18.82 -7.63
CA LYS A 348 15.29 18.17 -7.55
C LYS A 348 15.32 16.96 -8.49
N ASP A 349 16.39 16.82 -9.28
CA ASP A 349 16.72 15.58 -9.98
C ASP A 349 17.40 14.61 -9.00
N CYS A 350 16.75 13.49 -8.69
CA CYS A 350 17.26 12.47 -7.78
C CYS A 350 18.22 11.48 -8.43
N SER A 351 18.36 11.50 -9.76
CA SER A 351 19.33 10.64 -10.47
C SER A 351 20.75 11.19 -10.40
N VAL A 352 20.91 12.46 -10.03
CA VAL A 352 22.21 13.10 -9.86
C VAL A 352 22.71 12.79 -8.46
N THR A 353 23.36 11.63 -8.28
CA THR A 353 23.82 11.18 -6.97
C THR A 353 25.28 11.51 -6.64
N GLU A 354 26.07 12.07 -7.56
CA GLU A 354 27.53 12.10 -7.36
C GLU A 354 28.22 13.35 -7.90
N TYR A 355 29.33 13.68 -7.23
CA TYR A 355 30.31 14.71 -7.54
C TYR A 355 30.56 14.85 -9.04
N THR A 356 30.31 16.04 -9.57
CA THR A 356 30.60 16.33 -10.98
C THR A 356 32.06 16.76 -11.13
N CYS A 357 32.81 16.06 -11.99
CA CYS A 357 34.12 16.52 -12.43
C CYS A 357 34.03 17.94 -13.02
N PRO A 358 35.01 18.84 -12.76
CA PRO A 358 34.95 20.25 -13.20
C PRO A 358 34.77 20.45 -14.71
N THR A 359 35.28 19.54 -15.54
CA THR A 359 35.12 19.58 -17.01
C THR A 359 33.70 19.19 -17.43
N ARG A 360 33.13 18.14 -16.83
CA ARG A 360 31.74 17.74 -17.05
C ARG A 360 30.72 18.73 -16.45
N TYR A 361 31.16 19.55 -15.50
CA TYR A 361 30.37 20.65 -14.91
C TYR A 361 30.07 21.75 -15.93
N GLN A 362 31.09 22.18 -16.70
CA GLN A 362 30.94 23.21 -17.75
C GLN A 362 30.04 22.71 -18.89
N ASP A 363 30.23 21.47 -19.35
CA ASP A 363 29.46 20.89 -20.45
C ASP A 363 27.96 20.74 -20.10
N LYS A 364 27.65 20.30 -18.86
CA LYS A 364 26.27 20.14 -18.37
C LYS A 364 25.55 21.47 -18.11
N LEU A 365 26.29 22.55 -17.82
CA LEU A 365 25.71 23.89 -17.69
C LEU A 365 25.38 24.46 -19.07
N GLN A 366 26.34 24.42 -20.02
CA GLN A 366 26.15 24.98 -21.36
C GLN A 366 25.06 24.29 -22.19
N THR A 367 24.97 22.96 -22.14
CA THR A 367 23.88 22.21 -22.81
C THR A 367 22.51 22.46 -22.19
N SER A 368 22.45 22.95 -20.95
CA SER A 368 21.18 23.19 -20.24
C SER A 368 20.59 24.58 -20.45
N ASP A 369 21.40 25.62 -20.63
CA ASP A 369 20.91 26.99 -20.87
C ASP A 369 20.22 27.12 -22.24
N THR A 370 20.65 26.33 -23.23
CA THR A 370 19.98 26.19 -24.53
C THR A 370 18.65 25.42 -24.44
N LEU A 371 18.52 24.53 -23.47
CA LEU A 371 17.34 23.72 -23.20
C LEU A 371 16.27 24.49 -22.40
N VAL A 372 16.66 25.35 -21.47
CA VAL A 372 15.74 26.20 -20.70
C VAL A 372 15.11 27.27 -21.61
N SER A 373 15.89 27.88 -22.50
CA SER A 373 15.40 28.91 -23.44
C SER A 373 14.44 28.32 -24.49
N SER A 374 14.81 27.21 -25.15
CA SER A 374 13.95 26.54 -26.15
C SER A 374 12.77 25.76 -25.54
N GLY A 375 12.98 25.20 -24.34
CA GLY A 375 11.96 24.49 -23.57
C GLY A 375 10.87 25.42 -23.07
N SER A 376 11.19 26.64 -22.60
CA SER A 376 10.20 27.59 -22.07
C SER A 376 9.07 27.91 -23.07
N THR A 377 9.38 28.11 -24.35
CA THR A 377 8.38 28.49 -25.37
C THR A 377 7.49 27.31 -25.75
N ARG A 378 8.05 26.10 -25.88
CA ARG A 378 7.28 24.87 -26.08
C ARG A 378 6.47 24.49 -24.83
N PHE A 379 7.02 24.72 -23.65
CA PHE A 379 6.41 24.47 -22.34
C PHE A 379 5.13 25.28 -22.13
N ILE A 380 5.14 26.57 -22.49
CA ILE A 380 3.95 27.42 -22.46
C ILE A 380 2.87 26.91 -23.43
N GLN A 381 3.25 26.52 -24.64
CA GLN A 381 2.30 26.14 -25.69
C GLN A 381 1.60 24.79 -25.47
N GLN A 382 2.24 23.77 -24.91
CA GLN A 382 1.57 22.48 -24.75
C GLN A 382 0.80 22.37 -23.42
N MET A 383 1.20 23.08 -22.35
CA MET A 383 0.40 23.09 -21.12
C MET A 383 -0.99 23.71 -21.34
N SER A 384 -1.12 24.70 -22.22
CA SER A 384 -2.44 25.26 -22.59
C SER A 384 -3.33 24.25 -23.34
N PHE A 385 -2.73 23.30 -24.06
CA PHE A 385 -3.44 22.23 -24.76
C PHE A 385 -3.95 21.13 -23.80
N TRP A 386 -3.12 20.72 -22.84
CA TRP A 386 -3.47 19.67 -21.86
C TRP A 386 -4.58 20.07 -20.90
N THR A 387 -4.75 21.37 -20.64
CA THR A 387 -5.79 21.89 -19.74
C THR A 387 -7.13 22.11 -20.44
N SER A 388 -7.39 21.41 -21.55
CA SER A 388 -8.62 21.50 -22.35
C SER A 388 -8.92 22.89 -22.91
N GLY A 389 -7.88 23.70 -23.16
CA GLY A 389 -8.04 25.08 -23.67
C GLY A 389 -8.62 26.07 -22.67
N LYS A 390 -8.76 25.69 -21.39
CA LYS A 390 -9.29 26.57 -20.34
C LYS A 390 -8.18 27.20 -19.50
N ILE A 391 -7.06 26.53 -19.24
CA ILE A 391 -6.02 27.09 -18.36
C ILE A 391 -4.82 27.54 -19.18
N THR A 392 -4.61 28.84 -19.26
CA THR A 392 -3.37 29.42 -19.77
C THR A 392 -2.39 29.47 -18.62
N ILE A 393 -1.27 28.75 -18.76
CA ILE A 393 -0.18 28.79 -17.81
C ILE A 393 0.97 29.58 -18.43
N SER A 394 1.20 30.81 -17.99
CA SER A 394 2.41 31.56 -18.34
C SER A 394 3.52 31.14 -17.39
N ILE A 395 4.62 30.59 -17.93
CA ILE A 395 5.83 30.38 -17.14
C ILE A 395 6.53 31.73 -17.04
N GLY A 396 6.92 32.13 -15.84
CA GLY A 396 7.89 33.20 -15.61
C GLY A 396 9.32 32.68 -15.74
N ASP A 397 10.20 33.16 -14.88
CA ASP A 397 11.61 32.79 -14.90
C ASP A 397 11.80 31.33 -14.49
N ILE A 398 12.61 30.63 -15.28
CA ILE A 398 13.19 29.34 -14.90
C ILE A 398 14.58 29.63 -14.38
N SER A 399 14.79 29.50 -13.07
CA SER A 399 16.12 29.58 -12.50
C SER A 399 16.64 28.18 -12.17
N LYS A 400 17.85 27.90 -12.63
CA LYS A 400 18.59 26.69 -12.33
C LYS A 400 19.64 27.01 -11.30
N THR A 401 19.70 26.23 -10.23
CA THR A 401 20.76 26.34 -9.22
C THR A 401 21.32 24.95 -8.99
N MET A 402 22.62 24.80 -9.23
CA MET A 402 23.33 23.55 -9.00
C MET A 402 24.25 23.76 -7.81
N THR A 403 23.84 23.27 -6.65
CA THR A 403 24.75 23.02 -5.54
C THR A 403 25.25 21.59 -5.72
N THR A 404 26.42 21.43 -6.31
CA THR A 404 27.17 20.17 -6.23
C THR A 404 28.50 20.49 -5.56
N ARG A 405 29.01 19.57 -4.73
CA ARG A 405 30.44 19.60 -4.46
C ARG A 405 31.16 19.33 -5.77
N ILE A 406 31.88 20.34 -6.25
CA ILE A 406 32.83 20.16 -7.34
C ILE A 406 33.89 19.22 -6.76
N ASN A 407 34.16 18.10 -7.44
CA ASN A 407 35.26 17.22 -7.03
C ASN A 407 36.52 18.09 -6.83
N GLN A 408 37.20 17.93 -5.70
CA GLN A 408 38.45 18.61 -5.38
C GLN A 408 39.61 17.62 -5.57
N PRO A 409 40.79 18.09 -6.03
CA PRO A 409 41.94 17.22 -6.14
C PRO A 409 42.22 16.50 -4.81
N PRO A 410 42.73 15.26 -4.85
CA PRO A 410 43.16 14.55 -3.65
C PRO A 410 44.08 15.42 -2.79
N ILE A 411 44.01 15.29 -1.46
CA ILE A 411 44.88 16.04 -0.56
C ILE A 411 45.96 15.09 -0.04
N PHE A 412 47.22 15.48 -0.16
CA PHE A 412 48.31 14.75 0.46
C PHE A 412 48.19 14.85 1.99
N ALA A 413 47.81 13.75 2.64
CA ALA A 413 47.36 13.74 4.03
C ALA A 413 48.42 13.27 5.03
N ASN A 414 49.41 12.49 4.57
CA ASN A 414 50.41 11.86 5.44
C ASN A 414 51.79 11.90 4.80
N THR A 415 52.84 12.09 5.59
CA THR A 415 54.23 12.14 5.10
C THR A 415 54.64 10.81 4.43
N MET A 416 55.23 10.88 3.24
CA MET A 416 55.80 9.72 2.56
C MET A 416 57.14 9.36 3.21
N LYS A 417 57.34 8.07 3.50
CA LYS A 417 58.62 7.61 4.04
C LYS A 417 59.69 7.66 2.96
N THR A 418 60.90 8.06 3.34
CA THR A 418 62.10 7.88 2.51
C THR A 418 62.35 6.39 2.29
N ILE A 419 62.65 6.01 1.05
CA ILE A 419 63.03 4.65 0.69
C ILE A 419 64.56 4.56 0.74
N ASP A 420 65.10 3.95 1.79
CA ASP A 420 66.54 3.68 1.91
C ASP A 420 66.87 2.33 1.27
N ILE A 421 67.81 2.33 0.32
CA ILE A 421 68.29 1.13 -0.36
C ILE A 421 69.81 1.11 -0.42
N THR A 422 70.39 -0.09 -0.40
CA THR A 422 71.82 -0.31 -0.57
C THR A 422 72.08 -0.93 -1.94
N TYR A 423 73.22 -0.61 -2.57
CA TYR A 423 73.62 -1.26 -3.82
C TYR A 423 73.47 -2.79 -3.79
N CYS A 424 73.11 -3.35 -4.94
CA CYS A 424 72.89 -4.78 -5.16
C CYS A 424 71.72 -5.40 -4.39
N ARG A 425 70.88 -4.59 -3.74
CA ARG A 425 69.59 -5.04 -3.21
C ARG A 425 68.47 -4.39 -3.99
N ASN A 426 67.48 -5.21 -4.37
CA ASN A 426 66.22 -4.70 -4.87
C ASN A 426 65.32 -4.38 -3.66
N GLY A 427 64.47 -3.38 -3.83
CA GLY A 427 63.54 -2.93 -2.81
C GLY A 427 62.19 -2.57 -3.41
N GLY A 428 61.21 -2.40 -2.54
CA GLY A 428 59.94 -1.83 -2.95
C GLY A 428 59.15 -1.29 -1.77
N PHE A 429 58.26 -0.37 -2.08
CA PHE A 429 57.47 0.39 -1.12
C PHE A 429 56.03 0.47 -1.62
N ASP A 430 55.09 -0.03 -0.82
CA ASP A 430 53.67 0.17 -1.08
C ASP A 430 53.29 1.58 -0.64
N ILE A 431 52.64 2.33 -1.52
CA ILE A 431 52.05 3.63 -1.19
C ILE A 431 50.96 3.37 -0.13
N PRO A 432 51.07 3.94 1.07
CA PRO A 432 50.06 3.76 2.10
C PRO A 432 48.67 4.17 1.60
N PRO A 433 47.61 3.41 1.92
CA PRO A 433 46.26 3.64 1.41
C PRO A 433 45.64 4.99 1.84
N ASN A 434 46.29 5.72 2.75
CA ASN A 434 45.88 7.04 3.24
C ASN A 434 46.92 8.14 2.94
N SER A 435 47.88 7.92 2.04
CA SER A 435 48.85 8.96 1.67
C SER A 435 48.18 10.14 0.98
N PHE A 436 47.14 9.86 0.18
CA PHE A 436 46.28 10.84 -0.44
C PHE A 436 44.86 10.59 0.04
N ARG A 437 44.20 11.63 0.52
CA ARG A 437 42.80 11.60 0.93
C ARG A 437 41.99 12.34 -0.12
N ASP A 438 41.05 11.64 -0.73
CA ASP A 438 40.01 12.25 -1.53
C ASP A 438 38.77 12.44 -0.63
N GLU A 439 38.08 13.58 -0.78
CA GLU A 439 36.78 13.76 -0.12
C GLU A 439 35.68 12.95 -0.82
N ASN A 440 35.96 12.47 -2.04
CA ASN A 440 35.07 11.71 -2.87
C ASN A 440 35.38 10.22 -2.78
N PRO A 441 34.38 9.33 -2.79
CA PRO A 441 34.57 7.88 -2.65
C PRO A 441 35.21 7.19 -3.87
N GLY A 442 35.93 7.93 -4.71
CA GLY A 442 36.54 7.45 -5.95
C GLY A 442 37.87 6.70 -5.77
N LYS A 443 38.30 6.01 -6.83
CA LYS A 443 39.58 5.29 -6.85
C LYS A 443 40.72 6.24 -7.20
N ILE A 444 41.73 6.32 -6.33
CA ILE A 444 42.98 7.05 -6.63
C ILE A 444 43.93 6.16 -7.43
N SER A 445 44.49 6.71 -8.50
CA SER A 445 45.57 6.13 -9.29
C SER A 445 46.85 6.95 -9.14
N TYR A 446 48.02 6.35 -9.45
CA TYR A 446 49.31 6.98 -9.22
C TYR A 446 50.17 7.01 -10.50
N LYS A 447 50.92 8.10 -10.68
CA LYS A 447 51.97 8.25 -11.69
C LYS A 447 53.26 8.75 -11.05
N LEU A 448 54.40 8.33 -11.60
CA LEU A 448 55.72 8.72 -11.11
C LEU A 448 56.45 9.54 -12.18
N TYR A 449 56.95 10.69 -11.77
CA TYR A 449 57.73 11.60 -12.60
C TYR A 449 59.10 11.86 -11.97
N GLN A 450 60.08 12.19 -12.81
CA GLN A 450 61.31 12.82 -12.36
C GLN A 450 60.99 14.19 -11.74
N GLN A 451 61.95 14.76 -11.01
CA GLN A 451 61.77 16.07 -10.38
C GLN A 451 61.52 17.20 -11.39
N ASP A 452 62.00 17.05 -12.63
CA ASP A 452 61.76 17.99 -13.74
C ASP A 452 60.36 17.83 -14.40
N GLY A 453 59.54 16.90 -13.90
CA GLY A 453 58.20 16.62 -14.42
C GLY A 453 58.16 15.63 -15.59
N THR A 454 59.29 15.09 -16.03
CA THR A 454 59.31 14.06 -17.09
C THR A 454 58.81 12.70 -16.55
N PRO A 455 57.96 11.96 -17.29
CA PRO A 455 57.51 10.64 -16.84
C PRO A 455 58.69 9.68 -16.64
N VAL A 456 58.69 8.95 -15.54
CA VAL A 456 59.72 7.93 -15.31
C VAL A 456 59.51 6.76 -16.28
N ALA A 457 60.50 6.49 -17.13
CA ALA A 457 60.45 5.38 -18.06
C ALA A 457 60.35 4.03 -17.32
N VAL A 458 59.61 3.07 -17.88
CA VAL A 458 59.43 1.73 -17.27
C VAL A 458 60.74 0.95 -17.07
N THR A 459 61.80 1.32 -17.80
CA THR A 459 63.15 0.76 -17.69
C THR A 459 64.03 1.48 -16.67
N ASN A 460 63.51 2.51 -16.00
CA ASN A 460 64.25 3.21 -14.97
C ASN A 460 64.46 2.29 -13.75
N TRP A 461 65.57 2.50 -13.05
CA TRP A 461 65.91 1.75 -11.85
C TRP A 461 64.95 2.02 -10.67
N VAL A 462 64.11 3.07 -10.76
CA VAL A 462 62.91 3.26 -9.95
C VAL A 462 61.68 3.22 -10.85
N ASN A 463 60.68 2.41 -10.52
CA ASN A 463 59.47 2.28 -11.32
C ASN A 463 58.22 2.11 -10.43
N LEU A 464 57.05 2.52 -10.93
CA LEU A 464 55.76 2.40 -10.26
C LEU A 464 54.89 1.38 -11.00
N VAL A 465 54.40 0.36 -10.28
CA VAL A 465 53.44 -0.62 -10.80
C VAL A 465 52.27 -0.71 -9.83
N GLY A 466 51.08 -0.29 -10.29
CA GLY A 466 49.91 -0.18 -9.43
C GLY A 466 50.12 0.86 -8.33
N ASN A 467 50.08 0.42 -7.08
CA ASN A 467 50.33 1.24 -5.89
C ASN A 467 51.69 0.95 -5.24
N ARG A 468 52.62 0.26 -5.93
CA ARG A 468 53.94 -0.09 -5.39
C ARG A 468 55.06 0.48 -6.22
N VAL A 469 55.99 1.17 -5.54
CA VAL A 469 57.26 1.62 -6.12
C VAL A 469 58.28 0.50 -5.99
N TYR A 470 58.92 0.14 -7.08
CA TYR A 470 60.03 -0.81 -7.16
C TYR A 470 61.33 -0.06 -7.37
N VAL A 471 62.39 -0.51 -6.71
CA VAL A 471 63.73 0.07 -6.81
C VAL A 471 64.72 -1.07 -7.08
N SER A 472 65.47 -0.97 -8.17
CA SER A 472 66.46 -1.93 -8.64
C SER A 472 67.70 -1.18 -9.16
N PRO A 473 68.59 -0.73 -8.26
CA PRO A 473 69.69 0.17 -8.60
C PRO A 473 70.62 -0.42 -9.66
N LEU A 474 70.92 0.37 -10.70
CA LEU A 474 71.88 0.02 -11.73
C LEU A 474 73.29 0.46 -11.32
N THR A 475 74.32 -0.26 -11.78
CA THR A 475 75.73 0.09 -11.52
C THR A 475 76.15 1.45 -12.08
N SER A 476 75.38 1.98 -13.04
CA SER A 476 75.58 3.30 -13.64
C SER A 476 75.07 4.47 -12.78
N VAL A 477 74.13 4.21 -11.86
CA VAL A 477 73.52 5.23 -10.99
C VAL A 477 74.40 5.38 -9.75
N PRO A 478 74.99 6.56 -9.43
CA PRO A 478 75.85 6.75 -8.25
C PRO A 478 75.06 6.74 -6.91
N PRO A 479 75.70 6.50 -5.75
CA PRO A 479 75.02 6.66 -4.48
C PRO A 479 74.69 8.13 -4.24
N ASN A 480 73.41 8.43 -4.06
CA ASN A 480 72.90 9.77 -3.80
C ASN A 480 71.46 9.71 -3.24
N THR A 481 70.93 10.86 -2.88
CA THR A 481 69.48 11.06 -2.67
C THR A 481 68.84 11.47 -3.99
N TYR A 482 67.81 10.73 -4.39
CA TYR A 482 67.01 10.96 -5.58
C TYR A 482 65.60 11.34 -5.17
N THR A 483 65.09 12.44 -5.72
CA THR A 483 63.71 12.90 -5.49
C THR A 483 62.89 12.71 -6.75
N TYR A 484 61.75 12.04 -6.59
CA TYR A 484 60.75 11.82 -7.63
C TYR A 484 59.46 12.51 -7.25
N LYS A 485 58.67 12.93 -8.23
CA LYS A 485 57.33 13.47 -8.00
C LYS A 485 56.30 12.34 -8.15
N LEU A 486 55.62 12.01 -7.06
CA LEU A 486 54.51 11.05 -7.06
C LEU A 486 53.19 11.81 -7.19
N GLU A 487 52.53 11.65 -8.33
CA GLU A 487 51.23 12.26 -8.64
C GLU A 487 50.11 11.25 -8.34
N ALA A 488 49.18 11.64 -7.48
CA ALA A 488 47.90 10.98 -7.28
C ALA A 488 46.84 11.62 -8.18
N ILE A 489 46.02 10.79 -8.82
CA ILE A 489 45.00 11.19 -9.79
C ILE A 489 43.69 10.52 -9.39
N ASP A 490 42.65 11.32 -9.17
CA ASP A 490 41.31 10.81 -8.89
C ASP A 490 40.55 10.39 -10.17
N GLU A 491 39.27 10.03 -10.00
CA GLU A 491 38.38 9.63 -11.11
C GLU A 491 37.95 10.78 -12.03
N CYS A 492 38.25 12.02 -11.65
CA CYS A 492 37.99 13.24 -12.42
C CYS A 492 39.25 13.84 -13.06
N ASP A 493 40.35 13.09 -13.07
CA ASP A 493 41.67 13.52 -13.53
C ASP A 493 42.25 14.73 -12.76
N LEU A 494 41.73 15.01 -11.56
CA LEU A 494 42.30 16.01 -10.66
C LEU A 494 43.50 15.42 -9.93
N LYS A 495 44.50 16.27 -9.75
CA LYS A 495 45.86 15.84 -9.42
C LYS A 495 46.31 16.48 -8.12
N ALA A 496 47.06 15.69 -7.37
CA ALA A 496 47.90 16.17 -6.30
C ALA A 496 49.22 15.43 -6.32
N ASP A 497 50.26 16.07 -5.81
CA ASP A 497 51.58 15.48 -5.83
C ASP A 497 52.35 15.68 -4.53
N THR A 498 53.34 14.82 -4.37
CA THR A 498 54.27 14.86 -3.24
C THR A 498 55.63 14.36 -3.68
N ASP A 499 56.66 14.72 -2.94
CA ASP A 499 58.01 14.24 -3.16
C ASP A 499 58.18 12.82 -2.58
N LEU A 500 58.65 11.92 -3.43
CA LEU A 500 59.11 10.59 -3.07
C LEU A 500 60.64 10.58 -3.07
N VAL A 501 61.23 10.38 -1.90
CA VAL A 501 62.70 10.40 -1.72
C VAL A 501 63.24 8.97 -1.67
N VAL A 502 64.20 8.65 -2.54
CA VAL A 502 64.94 7.38 -2.57
C VAL A 502 66.40 7.65 -2.25
N ARG A 503 66.95 7.05 -1.20
CA ARG A 503 68.36 7.17 -0.84
C ARG A 503 69.10 5.89 -1.21
N LEU A 504 70.01 6.00 -2.16
CA LEU A 504 70.92 4.91 -2.54
C LEU A 504 72.23 5.06 -1.79
N SER A 505 72.56 4.06 -0.98
CA SER A 505 73.74 4.02 -0.11
C SER A 505 74.64 2.81 -0.41
N GLY A 506 75.86 2.85 0.12
CA GLY A 506 76.87 1.80 -0.05
C GLY A 506 77.91 2.13 -1.11
N ASP A 507 79.02 1.41 -1.06
CA ASP A 507 80.12 1.60 -2.00
C ASP A 507 79.72 1.11 -3.39
N LYS A 508 79.93 1.95 -4.41
CA LYS A 508 79.83 1.52 -5.79
C LYS A 508 80.81 0.37 -5.97
N ILE A 509 80.30 -0.83 -6.25
CA ILE A 509 81.14 -1.98 -6.56
C ILE A 509 81.97 -1.61 -7.78
N SER A 510 83.27 -1.38 -7.57
CA SER A 510 84.23 -0.92 -8.59
C SER A 510 84.66 -2.02 -9.55
N THR A 511 84.16 -3.24 -9.37
CA THR A 511 84.50 -4.40 -10.18
C THR A 511 83.27 -4.87 -10.98
N PRO A 512 83.34 -4.93 -12.32
CA PRO A 512 82.27 -5.51 -13.12
C PRO A 512 82.22 -7.01 -12.86
N TYR A 513 81.23 -7.47 -12.10
CA TYR A 513 80.88 -8.88 -12.08
C TYR A 513 80.13 -9.20 -13.38
N SER A 514 80.77 -9.95 -14.27
CA SER A 514 80.10 -10.56 -15.41
C SER A 514 79.19 -11.69 -14.91
N LEU A 515 77.87 -11.46 -14.92
CA LEU A 515 76.90 -12.53 -14.71
C LEU A 515 76.76 -13.32 -16.02
N ILE A 516 77.31 -14.53 -16.09
CA ILE A 516 77.03 -15.48 -17.17
C ILE A 516 75.74 -16.21 -16.79
N MET A 517 74.60 -15.78 -17.34
CA MET A 517 73.37 -16.59 -17.30
C MET A 517 73.38 -17.57 -18.48
N GLN A 518 73.59 -18.84 -18.18
CA GLN A 518 73.42 -19.93 -19.15
C GLN A 518 71.94 -20.36 -19.14
N PHE A 519 71.19 -19.98 -20.17
CA PHE A 519 69.85 -20.52 -20.39
C PHE A 519 69.95 -21.87 -21.08
N HIS A 520 69.66 -22.96 -20.36
CA HIS A 520 69.43 -24.25 -20.98
C HIS A 520 68.02 -24.27 -21.58
N TYR A 521 67.91 -23.97 -22.87
CA TYR A 521 66.72 -24.30 -23.64
C TYR A 521 66.67 -25.83 -23.81
N LYS A 522 65.75 -26.48 -23.09
CA LYS A 522 65.31 -27.82 -23.43
C LYS A 522 64.21 -27.66 -24.47
N ASN A 523 64.48 -27.96 -25.73
CA ASN A 523 63.44 -28.02 -26.76
C ASN A 523 62.37 -29.02 -26.32
N ILE A 524 61.19 -28.52 -25.97
CA ILE A 524 59.91 -29.25 -25.93
C ILE A 524 58.86 -28.35 -26.55
#